data_AF-X1RVT9-F1
#
_entry.id   AF-X1RVT9-F1
#
_cell.length_a   1.000
_cell.length_b   1.000
_cell.length_c   1.000
_cell.angle_alpha   90.00
_cell.angle_beta   90.00
_cell.angle_gamma   90.00
#
_symmetry.space_group_name_H-M   'P 1'
#
loop_
_entity.id
_entity.type
_entity.pdbx_description
1 polymer ?
#
loop_
_entity_poly.entity_id
_entity_poly.type
_entity_poly.pdbx_seq_one_letter_code
_entity_poly.pdbx_strand_id
1 'polypeptide(L)' 'MREIKTSAITKAVARLCQQANFVLGEDLLSALKQAQQTEESPLGREVLSQLIENARIAREERIPL' A
#
# COMPACT_ATOMS: atom_id res chain seq x y z
N MET A 1 -27.88 18.07 -18.56
CA MET A 1 -26.66 17.27 -18.80
C MET A 1 -25.50 18.01 -18.14
N ARG A 2 -24.62 17.34 -17.38
CA ARG A 2 -23.43 17.97 -16.79
C ARG A 2 -22.21 17.63 -17.64
N GLU A 3 -21.42 18.63 -18.00
CA GLU A 3 -20.17 18.45 -18.72
C GLU A 3 -19.01 18.28 -17.74
N ILE A 4 -18.14 17.29 -18.00
CA ILE A 4 -16.93 17.02 -17.20
C ILE A 4 -15.73 17.07 -18.15
N LYS A 5 -14.70 17.84 -17.76
CA LYS A 5 -13.46 17.90 -18.52
C LYS A 5 -12.72 16.56 -18.40
N THR A 6 -12.29 16.00 -19.53
CA THR A 6 -11.49 14.77 -19.58
C THR A 6 -10.24 14.84 -18.71
N SER A 7 -9.61 16.01 -18.61
CA SER A 7 -8.46 16.25 -17.74
C SER A 7 -8.73 16.03 -16.25
N ALA A 8 -9.97 16.19 -15.78
CA ALA A 8 -10.35 15.87 -14.41
C ALA A 8 -10.33 14.34 -14.18
N ILE A 9 -10.79 13.57 -15.17
CA ILE A 9 -10.76 12.10 -15.14
C ILE A 9 -9.31 11.62 -15.15
N THR A 10 -8.49 12.13 -16.08
CA THR A 10 -7.05 11.77 -16.16
C THR A 10 -6.33 11.99 -14.82
N LYS A 11 -6.54 13.16 -14.19
CA LYS A 11 -5.95 13.47 -12.88
C LYS A 11 -6.45 12.54 -11.78
N ALA A 12 -7.75 12.25 -11.76
CA ALA A 12 -8.33 11.35 -10.77
C ALA A 12 -7.75 9.94 -10.88
N VAL A 13 -7.69 9.38 -12.09
CA VAL A 13 -7.11 8.05 -12.34
C VAL A 13 -5.63 8.01 -11.97
N ALA A 14 -4.84 9.00 -12.41
CA ALA A 14 -3.42 9.05 -12.07
C ALA A 14 -3.19 9.09 -10.55
N ARG A 15 -3.99 9.87 -9.82
CA ARG A 15 -3.93 9.92 -8.35
C ARG A 15 -4.30 8.59 -7.72
N LEU A 16 -5.35 7.92 -8.20
CA LEU A 16 -5.78 6.63 -7.68
C LEU A 16 -4.72 5.54 -7.90
N CYS A 17 -4.11 5.49 -9.09
CA CYS A 17 -3.01 4.58 -9.39
C CYS A 17 -1.82 4.82 -8.45
N GLN A 18 -1.41 6.07 -8.26
CA GLN A 18 -0.33 6.41 -7.33
C GLN A 18 -0.67 6.00 -5.89
N GLN A 19 -1.87 6.33 -5.42
CA GLN A 19 -2.31 5.99 -4.08
C GLN A 19 -2.30 4.47 -3.84
N ALA A 20 -2.79 3.69 -4.80
CA ALA A 20 -2.82 2.23 -4.69
C ALA A 20 -1.43 1.58 -4.64
N ASN A 21 -0.42 2.18 -5.30
CA ASN A 21 0.95 1.65 -5.32
C ASN A 21 1.81 2.13 -4.14
N PHE A 22 1.47 3.27 -3.53
CA PHE A 22 2.25 3.85 -2.42
C PHE A 22 1.66 3.55 -1.05
N VAL A 23 0.37 3.24 -0.97
CA VAL A 23 -0.33 3.10 0.31
C VAL A 23 -1.07 1.77 0.35
N LEU A 24 -0.53 0.86 1.15
CA LEU A 24 -1.25 -0.35 1.52
C LEU A 24 -2.47 0.01 2.37
N GLY A 25 -3.59 -0.67 2.15
CA GLY A 25 -4.79 -0.51 2.97
C GLY A 25 -4.51 -0.78 4.46
N GLU A 26 -5.18 -0.04 5.34
CA GLU A 26 -4.99 -0.17 6.80
C GLU A 26 -5.40 -1.55 7.31
N ASP A 27 -6.44 -2.14 6.70
CA ASP A 27 -6.91 -3.50 6.94
C ASP A 27 -5.82 -4.53 6.63
N LEU A 28 -5.19 -4.42 5.45
CA LEU A 28 -4.14 -5.32 5.01
C LEU A 28 -2.86 -5.13 5.83
N LEU A 29 -2.47 -3.89 6.14
CA LEU A 29 -1.33 -3.62 7.02
C LEU A 29 -1.55 -4.18 8.43
N SER A 30 -2.78 -4.10 8.95
CA SER A 30 -3.15 -4.68 10.23
C SER A 30 -3.08 -6.21 10.19
N ALA A 31 -3.57 -6.83 9.10
CA ALA A 31 -3.48 -8.27 8.90
C ALA A 31 -2.02 -8.77 8.83
N LEU A 32 -1.13 -8.05 8.14
CA LEU A 32 0.31 -8.38 8.08
C LEU A 32 0.96 -8.30 9.46
N LYS A 33 0.67 -7.26 10.24
CA LYS A 33 1.17 -7.12 11.61
C LYS A 33 0.66 -8.24 12.53
N GLN A 34 -0.62 -8.63 12.38
CA GLN A 34 -1.18 -9.73 13.14
C GLN A 34 -0.50 -11.05 12.77
N ALA A 35 -0.32 -11.32 11.47
CA ALA A 35 0.37 -12.51 10.99
C ALA A 35 1.80 -12.58 11.52
N GLN A 36 2.54 -11.46 11.53
CA GLN A 36 3.90 -11.38 12.06
C GLN A 36 3.96 -11.76 13.54
N GLN A 37 2.94 -11.37 14.33
CA GLN A 37 2.88 -11.69 15.76
C GLN A 37 2.58 -13.17 16.03
N THR A 38 1.77 -13.81 15.19
CA THR A 38 1.31 -15.20 15.40
C THR A 38 2.12 -16.25 14.65
N GLU A 39 2.94 -15.84 13.67
CA GLU A 39 3.78 -16.74 12.89
C GLU A 39 4.75 -17.53 13.79
N GLU A 40 4.89 -18.82 13.56
CA GLU A 40 5.74 -19.70 14.38
C GLU A 40 7.17 -19.75 13.85
N SER A 41 7.34 -19.67 12.53
CA SER A 41 8.62 -19.71 11.84
C SER A 41 9.39 -18.41 12.04
N PRO A 42 10.63 -18.44 12.58
CA PRO A 42 11.48 -17.26 12.67
C PRO A 42 11.72 -16.60 11.30
N LEU A 43 11.93 -17.42 10.27
CA LEU A 43 12.09 -16.93 8.89
C LEU A 43 10.80 -16.28 8.37
N GLY A 44 9.64 -16.86 8.68
CA GLY A 44 8.34 -16.28 8.30
C GLY A 44 8.12 -14.91 8.92
N ARG A 45 8.45 -14.74 10.21
CA ARG A 45 8.40 -13.44 10.89
C ARG A 45 9.31 -12.41 10.24
N GLU A 46 10.52 -12.81 9.84
CA GLU A 46 11.47 -11.91 9.17
C GLU A 46 10.93 -11.43 7.82
N VAL A 47 10.38 -12.33 7.00
CA VAL A 47 9.74 -11.96 5.73
C VAL A 47 8.58 -10.98 5.94
N LEU A 48 7.71 -11.25 6.91
CA LEU A 48 6.60 -10.33 7.24
C LEU A 48 7.10 -8.98 7.74
N SER A 49 8.22 -8.94 8.49
CA SER A 49 8.86 -7.69 8.91
C SER A 49 9.33 -6.86 7.71
N GLN A 50 9.95 -7.51 6.73
CA GLN A 50 10.41 -6.86 5.49
C GLN A 50 9.24 -6.34 4.66
N LEU A 51 8.13 -7.09 4.56
CA LEU A 51 6.94 -6.61 3.85
C LEU A 51 6.32 -5.38 4.51
N ILE A 52 6.24 -5.35 5.84
CA ILE A 52 5.74 -4.20 6.60
C ILE A 52 6.66 -2.98 6.40
N GLU A 53 7.98 -3.19 6.39
CA GLU A 53 8.95 -2.13 6.17
C GLU A 53 8.89 -1.59 4.74
N ASN A 54 8.75 -2.46 3.73
CA ASN A 54 8.56 -2.04 2.35
C ASN A 54 7.29 -1.19 2.20
N ALA A 55 6.19 -1.55 2.87
CA ALA A 55 4.96 -0.76 2.87
C ALA A 55 5.15 0.63 3.52
N ARG A 56 6.03 0.75 4.53
CA ARG A 56 6.42 2.03 5.13
C ARG A 56 7.24 2.88 4.15
N ILE A 57 8.26 2.30 3.54
CA ILE A 57 9.13 2.97 2.55
C ILE A 57 8.30 3.44 1.36
N ALA A 58 7.43 2.61 0.81
CA ALA A 58 6.59 2.96 -0.33
C ALA A 58 5.71 4.19 -0.06
N ARG A 59 5.18 4.29 1.15
CA ARG A 59 4.35 5.41 1.60
C ARG A 59 5.16 6.70 1.79
N GLU A 60 6.34 6.60 2.42
CA GLU A 60 7.17 7.76 2.77
C GLU A 60 7.94 8.30 1.58
N GLU A 61 8.60 7.42 0.82
CA GLU A 61 9.48 7.79 -0.29
C GLU A 61 8.75 7.91 -1.62
N ARG A 62 7.45 7.56 -1.68
CA ARG A 62 6.64 7.54 -2.91
C ARG A 62 7.25 6.64 -3.98
N ILE A 63 7.83 5.53 -3.54
CA ILE A 63 8.30 4.43 -4.39
C ILE A 63 7.19 3.37 -4.42
N PRO A 64 6.87 2.75 -5.57
CA PRO A 64 5.91 1.66 -5.61
C PRO A 64 6.33 0.52 -4.68
N LEU A 65 5.35 -0.02 -3.94
CA LEU A 65 5.51 -1.24 -3.16
C LEU A 65 5.80 -2.46 -4.04
#